data_AF-A0A1J3GW09-F1
#
_entry.id   AF-A0A1J3GW09-F1
#
_cell.length_a   1.000
_cell.length_b   1.000
_cell.length_c   1.000
_cell.angle_alpha   90.00
_cell.angle_beta   90.00
_cell.angle_gamma   90.00
#
_symmetry.space_group_name_H-M   'P 1'
#
loop_
_entity.id
_entity.type
_entity.pdbx_description
1 polymer ?
#
loop_
_entity_poly.entity_id
_entity_poly.type
_entity_poly.pdbx_seq_one_letter_code
_entity_poly.pdbx_strand_id
1 'polypeptide(L)'
;QRNWLTEKSDVYSLGIVLLEMITNRPVIQQAREKPHIAEWVGYMLTKGDIESIMDSTLSGDYDSSSVWKALELAMSCVSPSSMVRPSMSQVVSE
;
A
#
# COMPACT_ATOMS: atom_id res chain seq x y z
N GLN A 1 -10.10 -19.30 17.46
CA GLN A 1 -9.81 -18.36 16.35
C GLN A 1 -9.59 -19.18 15.09
N ARG A 2 -10.42 -19.00 14.04
CA ARG A 2 -10.11 -19.56 12.72
C ARG A 2 -9.22 -18.53 12.01
N ASN A 3 -7.92 -18.79 11.97
CA ASN A 3 -6.99 -18.05 11.14
C ASN A 3 -7.30 -18.43 9.68
N TRP A 4 -8.24 -17.70 9.06
CA TRP A 4 -8.72 -18.01 7.72
C TRP A 4 -7.70 -17.47 6.70
N LEU A 5 -6.68 -18.29 6.45
CA LEU A 5 -5.76 -18.13 5.32
C LEU A 5 -6.58 -18.24 4.03
N THR A 6 -6.58 -17.18 3.23
CA THR A 6 -7.26 -17.09 1.93
C THR A 6 -6.37 -16.44 0.91
N GLU A 7 -6.70 -16.63 -0.36
CA GLU A 7 -6.19 -15.76 -1.43
C GLU A 7 -6.33 -14.27 -1.05
N LYS A 8 -7.42 -13.86 -0.39
CA LYS A 8 -7.61 -12.48 0.07
C LYS A 8 -6.68 -12.04 1.20
N SER A 9 -6.17 -12.96 2.04
CA SER A 9 -5.11 -12.62 3.01
C SER A 9 -3.74 -12.52 2.34
N ASP A 10 -3.51 -13.29 1.27
CA ASP A 10 -2.30 -13.21 0.47
C ASP A 10 -2.25 -11.89 -0.32
N VAL A 11 -3.38 -11.49 -0.93
CA VAL A 11 -3.56 -10.18 -1.58
C VAL A 11 -3.29 -9.04 -0.60
N TYR A 12 -3.80 -9.13 0.64
CA TYR A 12 -3.52 -8.12 1.66
C TYR A 12 -2.03 -8.03 1.98
N SER A 13 -1.38 -9.18 2.20
CA SER A 13 0.05 -9.25 2.51
C SER A 13 0.89 -8.69 1.36
N LEU A 14 0.53 -8.99 0.11
CA LEU A 14 1.16 -8.41 -1.08
C LEU A 14 0.98 -6.88 -1.11
N GLY A 15 -0.23 -6.39 -0.81
CA GLY A 15 -0.49 -4.95 -0.72
C GLY A 15 0.42 -4.24 0.29
N ILE A 16 0.66 -4.86 1.46
CA ILE A 16 1.61 -4.33 2.45
C ILE A 16 3.03 -4.27 1.88
N VAL A 17 3.48 -5.35 1.23
CA VAL A 17 4.81 -5.39 0.60
C VAL A 17 4.95 -4.32 -0.48
N LEU A 18 3.92 -4.09 -1.30
CA LEU A 18 3.93 -3.00 -2.29
C LEU A 18 4.05 -1.63 -1.61
N LEU A 19 3.32 -1.38 -0.52
CA LEU A 19 3.47 -0.14 0.23
C LEU A 19 4.88 0.01 0.80
N GLU A 20 5.48 -1.05 1.35
CA GLU A 20 6.85 -1.02 1.85
C GLU A 20 7.85 -0.69 0.73
N MET A 21 7.69 -1.26 -0.47
CA MET A 21 8.56 -0.98 -1.62
C MET A 21 8.42 0.46 -2.10
N ILE A 22 7.19 0.97 -2.25
CA ILE A 22 6.92 2.33 -2.73
C ILE A 22 7.48 3.38 -1.77
N THR A 23 7.36 3.12 -0.46
CA THR A 23 7.64 4.11 0.58
C THR A 23 9.03 3.95 1.21
N ASN A 24 9.66 2.79 1.03
CA ASN A 24 10.89 2.36 1.70
C ASN A 24 10.86 2.60 3.22
N ARG A 25 9.77 2.15 3.82
CA ARG A 25 9.40 2.45 5.21
C ARG A 25 8.87 1.18 5.86
N PRO A 26 9.18 0.92 7.14
CA PRO A 26 8.66 -0.26 7.83
C PRO A 26 7.12 -0.21 7.97
N VAL A 27 6.49 -1.40 7.97
CA VAL A 27 5.04 -1.56 8.19
C VAL A 27 4.57 -0.86 9.46
N ILE A 28 5.34 -0.95 10.54
CA ILE A 28 5.04 -0.35 11.84
C ILE A 28 6.12 0.65 12.22
N GLN A 29 5.75 1.91 12.43
CA GLN A 29 6.64 2.94 12.98
C GLN A 29 5.91 3.78 14.03
N GLN A 30 6.21 3.55 15.32
CA GLN A 30 5.53 4.22 16.44
C GLN A 30 5.68 5.75 16.46
N ALA A 31 6.76 6.28 15.89
CA ALA A 31 7.00 7.72 15.82
C ALA A 31 6.13 8.46 14.79
N ARG A 32 5.39 7.74 13.92
CA ARG A 32 4.46 8.35 12.96
C ARG A 32 3.10 8.59 13.60
N GLU A 33 2.38 9.61 13.10
CA GLU A 33 1.00 9.90 13.53
C GLU A 33 0.06 8.69 13.36
N LYS A 34 0.28 7.92 12.28
CA LYS A 34 -0.36 6.63 12.03
C LYS A 34 0.72 5.55 12.08
N PRO A 35 0.75 4.67 13.10
CA PRO A 35 1.82 3.70 13.24
C PRO A 35 1.86 2.66 12.11
N HIS A 36 0.70 2.25 11.60
CA HIS A 36 0.61 1.25 10.54
C HIS A 36 0.70 1.90 9.16
N ILE A 37 1.51 1.34 8.27
CA ILE A 37 1.82 1.90 6.95
C ILE A 37 0.58 2.17 6.10
N ALA A 38 -0.38 1.24 6.04
CA ALA A 38 -1.61 1.42 5.28
C ALA A 38 -2.45 2.62 5.77
N GLU A 39 -2.53 2.82 7.09
CA GLU A 39 -3.24 3.96 7.67
C GLU A 39 -2.50 5.27 7.40
N TRP A 40 -1.18 5.25 7.48
CA TRP A 40 -0.33 6.40 7.20
C TRP A 40 -0.42 6.83 5.73
N VAL A 41 -0.29 5.89 4.79
CA VAL A 41 -0.43 6.17 3.35
C VAL A 41 -1.82 6.69 3.05
N GLY A 42 -2.88 6.05 3.55
CA GLY A 42 -4.25 6.53 3.39
C GLY A 42 -4.43 7.96 3.92
N TYR A 43 -3.84 8.29 5.06
CA TYR A 43 -3.85 9.64 5.60
C TYR A 43 -3.09 10.66 4.73
N MET A 44 -1.89 10.31 4.24
CA MET A 44 -1.12 11.20 3.36
C MET A 44 -1.84 11.44 2.02
N LEU A 45 -2.51 10.43 1.48
CA LEU A 45 -3.37 10.57 0.30
C LEU A 45 -4.50 11.57 0.52
N THR A 46 -5.12 11.61 1.71
CA THR A 46 -6.15 12.64 2.00
C THR A 46 -5.61 14.06 2.02
N LYS A 47 -4.29 14.23 2.18
CA LYS A 47 -3.60 15.52 2.11
C LYS A 47 -3.14 15.89 0.70
N GLY A 48 -3.20 14.95 -0.25
CA GLY A 48 -2.68 15.14 -1.60
C GLY A 48 -1.15 15.18 -1.68
N ASP A 49 -0.45 14.65 -0.68
CA ASP A 49 1.01 14.72 -0.58
C ASP A 49 1.64 13.37 -0.98
N ILE A 50 1.77 13.15 -2.29
CA ILE A 50 2.35 11.91 -2.85
C ILE A 50 3.87 11.89 -2.65
N GLU A 51 4.55 13.03 -2.81
CA GLU A 51 6.01 13.11 -2.71
C GLU A 51 6.52 12.65 -1.34
N SER A 52 5.80 12.96 -0.26
CA SER A 52 6.13 12.48 1.09
C SER A 52 5.93 10.96 1.31
N ILE A 53 5.06 10.35 0.50
CA ILE A 53 4.78 8.90 0.52
C ILE A 53 5.97 8.15 -0.07
N MET A 54 6.57 8.71 -1.13
CA MET A 54 7.60 8.05 -1.91
C MET A 54 8.91 7.84 -1.16
N ASP A 55 9.60 6.77 -1.53
CA ASP A 55 10.97 6.52 -1.11
C ASP A 55 11.85 7.74 -1.46
N SER A 56 12.32 8.43 -0.42
CA SER A 56 13.18 9.60 -0.55
C SER A 56 14.51 9.29 -1.24
N THR A 57 14.97 8.04 -1.23
CA THR A 57 16.22 7.63 -1.89
C THR A 57 16.11 7.64 -3.42
N LEU A 58 14.90 7.53 -3.97
CA LEU A 58 14.67 7.65 -5.41
C LEU A 58 14.91 9.07 -5.93
N SER A 59 14.91 10.09 -5.06
CA SER A 59 15.20 11.48 -5.44
C SER A 59 14.36 12.00 -6.63
N GLY A 60 13.11 11.53 -6.75
CA GLY A 60 12.20 11.88 -7.86
C GLY A 60 12.41 11.07 -9.15
N ASP A 61 13.29 10.06 -9.16
CA ASP A 61 13.53 9.17 -10.29
C ASP A 61 12.45 8.07 -10.37
N TYR A 62 11.23 8.49 -10.67
CA TYR A 62 10.08 7.63 -10.92
C TYR A 62 9.04 8.35 -11.78
N ASP A 63 8.27 7.59 -12.56
CA ASP A 63 7.10 8.14 -13.23
C ASP A 63 5.95 8.30 -12.23
N SER A 64 5.51 9.54 -12.00
CA SER A 64 4.46 9.83 -11.02
C SER A 64 3.13 9.15 -11.35
N SER A 65 2.83 8.93 -12.64
CA SER A 65 1.58 8.28 -13.05
C SER A 65 1.61 6.78 -12.76
N SER A 66 2.73 6.10 -13.02
CA SER A 66 2.96 4.71 -12.68
C SER A 66 2.92 4.48 -11.17
N VAL A 67 3.56 5.36 -10.41
CA VAL A 67 3.55 5.32 -8.95
C VAL A 67 2.15 5.51 -8.39
N TRP A 68 1.38 6.46 -8.92
CA TRP A 68 0.01 6.69 -8.50
C TRP A 68 -0.85 5.44 -8.67
N LYS A 69 -0.76 4.79 -9.84
CA LYS A 69 -1.47 3.53 -10.12
C LYS A 69 -1.04 2.40 -9.17
N ALA A 70 0.26 2.26 -8.95
CA ALA A 70 0.79 1.26 -8.02
C ALA A 70 0.29 1.49 -6.59
N LEU A 71 0.19 2.75 -6.18
CA LEU A 71 -0.33 3.15 -4.87
C LEU A 71 -1.83 2.87 -4.75
N GLU A 72 -2.63 3.20 -5.76
CA GLU A 72 -4.07 2.86 -5.80
C GLU A 72 -4.31 1.34 -5.72
N LEU A 73 -3.51 0.56 -6.46
CA LEU A 73 -3.56 -0.89 -6.41
C LEU A 73 -3.20 -1.42 -5.02
N ALA A 74 -2.09 -0.94 -4.45
CA ALA A 74 -1.65 -1.33 -3.11
C ALA A 74 -2.72 -0.98 -2.05
N MET A 75 -3.31 0.21 -2.13
CA MET A 75 -4.39 0.65 -1.22
C MET A 75 -5.65 -0.20 -1.35
N SER A 76 -5.98 -0.64 -2.57
CA SER A 76 -7.10 -1.56 -2.81
C SER A 76 -6.83 -2.96 -2.22
N CYS A 77 -5.60 -3.46 -2.36
CA CYS A 77 -5.16 -4.74 -1.77
C CYS A 77 -5.23 -4.74 -0.24
N VAL A 78 -4.87 -3.64 0.42
CA VAL A 78 -4.87 -3.53 1.89
C VAL A 78 -6.21 -3.08 2.47
N SER A 79 -7.29 -3.09 1.69
CA SER A 79 -8.62 -2.74 2.20
C SER A 79 -9.01 -3.60 3.41
N PRO A 80 -9.58 -3.01 4.49
CA PRO A 80 -10.11 -3.78 5.62
C PRO A 80 -11.18 -4.79 5.20
N SER A 81 -11.97 -4.45 4.17
CA SER A 81 -12.98 -5.34 3.61
C SER A 81 -12.36 -6.26 2.57
N SER A 82 -12.30 -7.57 2.85
CA SER A 82 -11.77 -8.57 1.90
C SER A 82 -12.57 -8.67 0.60
N MET A 83 -13.84 -8.24 0.61
CA MET A 83 -14.74 -8.28 -0.55
C MET A 83 -14.33 -7.30 -1.65
N VAL A 84 -13.70 -6.18 -1.28
CA VAL A 84 -13.31 -5.13 -2.24
C VAL A 84 -11.85 -5.25 -2.67
N ARG A 85 -11.06 -6.11 -2.01
CA ARG A 85 -9.70 -6.41 -2.47
C ARG A 85 -9.81 -7.06 -3.86
N PRO A 86 -8.89 -6.79 -4.80
CA PRO A 86 -8.82 -7.50 -6.07
C PRO A 86 -8.52 -9.00 -5.87
N SER A 87 -8.73 -9.82 -6.89
CA SER A 87 -8.12 -11.16 -6.99
C SER A 87 -6.65 -11.03 -7.40
N MET A 88 -5.85 -12.08 -7.20
CA MET A 88 -4.47 -12.08 -7.66
C MET A 88 -4.34 -11.88 -9.17
N SER A 89 -5.28 -12.43 -9.95
CA SER A 89 -5.31 -12.22 -11.40
C SER A 89 -5.55 -10.76 -11.79
N GLN A 90 -6.41 -10.06 -11.04
CA GLN A 90 -6.65 -8.62 -11.23
C GLN A 90 -5.40 -7.81 -10.87
N VAL A 91 -4.73 -8.14 -9.76
CA VAL A 91 -3.48 -7.47 -9.34
C VAL A 91 -2.40 -7.53 -10.44
N VAL A 92 -2.29 -8.64 -11.18
CA VAL A 92 -1.31 -8.80 -12.27
C VAL A 92 -1.74 -8.10 -13.56
N SER A 93 -3.03 -7.81 -13.72
CA SER A 93 -3.59 -7.24 -14.95
C SER A 93 -3.65 -5.71 -14.96
N GLU A 94 -3.47 -5.07 -13.79
CA GLU A 94 -3.32 -3.62 -13.64
C GLU A 94 -1.90 -3.15 -14.01
#